data_AF-M5J6G2-F1
#
_entry.id   AF-M5J6G2-F1
#
_cell.length_a   1.000
_cell.length_b   1.000
_cell.length_c   1.000
_cell.angle_alpha   90.00
_cell.angle_beta   90.00
_cell.angle_gamma   90.00
#
_symmetry.space_group_name_H-M   'P 1'
#
loop_
_entity.id
_entity.type
_entity.pdbx_description
1 polymer ?
#
loop_
_entity_poly.entity_id
_entity_poly.type
_entity_poly.pdbx_seq_one_letter_code
_entity_poly.pdbx_strand_id
1 'polypeptide(L)'
;MLKTTKSITLNGESIINGTRVAYFTANLYNGDGGADVSNTRIVDQDLYATNKQAVRADQNEFQNIVYSEQDKLAETKETEGEKE
;
A
#
# COMPACT_ATOMS: atom_id res chain seq x y z
N MET A 1 0.03 24.89 18.26
CA MET A 1 -0.89 23.95 17.59
C MET A 1 -0.10 22.72 17.20
N LEU A 2 -0.53 21.54 17.65
CA LEU A 2 0.15 20.28 17.34
C LEU A 2 -0.32 19.85 15.95
N LYS A 3 0.57 19.88 14.95
CA LYS A 3 0.27 19.32 13.64
C LYS A 3 0.44 17.80 13.73
N THR A 4 -0.68 17.09 13.77
CA THR A 4 -0.71 15.63 13.67
C THR A 4 -0.65 15.24 12.19
N THR A 5 0.34 14.43 11.83
CA THR A 5 0.43 13.80 10.51
C THR A 5 0.30 12.30 10.71
N LYS A 6 -0.66 11.68 10.01
CA LYS A 6 -0.88 10.24 10.06
C LYS A 6 -0.29 9.62 8.79
N SER A 7 0.56 8.62 8.94
CA SER A 7 1.07 7.82 7.82
C SER A 7 0.76 6.35 8.06
N ILE A 8 0.35 5.65 7.02
CA ILE A 8 0.11 4.21 7.05
C ILE A 8 1.12 3.55 6.11
N THR A 9 1.93 2.65 6.65
CA THR A 9 2.83 1.82 5.85
C THR A 9 2.23 0.42 5.72
N LEU A 10 1.94 0.01 4.50
CA LEU A 10 1.46 -1.32 4.13
C LEU A 10 2.59 -2.11 3.50
N ASN A 11 2.74 -3.37 3.92
CA ASN A 11 3.71 -4.31 3.37
C ASN A 11 2.97 -5.56 2.92
N GLY A 12 3.08 -5.89 1.64
CA GLY A 12 2.56 -7.12 1.06
C GLY A 12 3.72 -7.98 0.59
N GLU A 13 3.62 -9.29 0.75
CA GLU A 13 4.58 -10.22 0.19
C GLU A 13 3.86 -11.36 -0.51
N SER A 14 4.27 -11.65 -1.74
CA SER A 14 3.77 -12.79 -2.51
C SER A 14 4.70 -13.96 -2.24
N ILE A 15 4.20 -14.95 -1.50
CA ILE A 15 4.92 -16.18 -1.18
C ILE A 15 4.27 -17.30 -1.98
N ILE A 16 5.04 -17.92 -2.89
CA ILE A 16 4.59 -19.05 -3.69
C ILE A 16 5.49 -20.24 -3.38
N ASN A 17 4.89 -21.36 -3.01
CA ASN A 17 5.61 -22.56 -2.57
C ASN A 17 6.62 -22.29 -1.44
N GLY A 18 6.30 -21.38 -0.51
CA GLY A 18 7.18 -20.99 0.59
C GLY A 18 8.35 -20.08 0.20
N THR A 19 8.44 -19.68 -1.07
CA THR A 19 9.47 -18.76 -1.57
C THR A 19 8.86 -17.40 -1.86
N ARG A 20 9.50 -16.33 -1.34
CA ARG A 20 9.04 -14.96 -1.60
C ARG A 20 9.38 -14.54 -3.02
N VAL A 21 8.35 -14.39 -3.86
CA VAL A 21 8.45 -14.06 -5.28
C VAL A 21 8.49 -12.56 -5.50
N ALA A 22 7.59 -11.85 -4.83
CA ALA A 22 7.46 -10.41 -4.93
C ALA A 22 7.20 -9.79 -3.56
N TYR A 23 7.59 -8.54 -3.44
CA TYR A 23 7.41 -7.73 -2.24
C TYR A 23 6.85 -6.38 -2.65
N PHE A 24 5.80 -5.96 -1.97
CA PHE A 24 5.05 -4.74 -2.20
C PHE A 24 5.12 -3.89 -0.93
N THR A 25 5.39 -2.61 -1.09
CA THR A 25 5.38 -1.65 0.00
C THR A 25 4.60 -0.43 -0.46
N ALA A 26 3.64 0.01 0.34
CA ALA A 26 2.94 1.26 0.10
C ALA A 26 3.05 2.13 1.35
N ASN A 27 3.40 3.40 1.17
CA ASN A 27 3.33 4.39 2.21
C ASN A 27 2.26 5.40 1.83
N LEU A 28 1.22 5.47 2.65
CA LEU A 28 0.11 6.39 2.52
C LEU A 28 0.27 7.51 3.52
N TYR A 29 0.14 8.75 3.06
CA TYR A 29 0.37 9.92 3.89
C TYR A 29 -0.90 10.76 3.98
N ASN A 30 -1.40 10.95 5.20
CA ASN A 30 -2.51 11.84 5.48
C ASN A 30 -1.97 13.23 5.87
N GLY A 31 -1.53 14.01 4.89
CA GLY A 31 -1.15 15.41 5.09
C GLY A 31 -0.80 16.12 3.78
N ASP A 32 -0.33 17.37 3.88
CA ASP A 32 0.30 18.15 2.79
C ASP A 32 1.71 17.64 2.43
N GLY A 33 2.25 16.69 3.21
CA GLY A 33 3.69 16.44 3.29
C GLY A 33 4.24 15.26 2.48
N GLY A 34 3.43 14.47 1.78
CA GLY A 34 3.95 13.31 1.05
C GLY A 34 2.99 12.75 0.02
N ALA A 35 3.52 12.42 -1.15
CA ALA A 35 2.81 11.62 -2.14
C ALA A 35 2.79 10.16 -1.71
N ASP A 36 1.73 9.44 -2.06
CA ASP A 36 1.65 8.01 -1.80
C ASP A 36 2.74 7.28 -2.58
N VAL A 37 3.62 6.60 -1.85
CA VAL A 37 4.76 5.89 -2.44
C VAL A 37 4.45 4.41 -2.44
N SER A 38 4.17 3.87 -3.61
CA SER A 38 4.11 2.42 -3.83
C SER A 38 5.38 1.92 -4.50
N ASN A 39 6.04 0.96 -3.85
CA ASN A 39 7.21 0.27 -4.36
C ASN A 39 6.88 -1.20 -4.53
N THR A 40 7.27 -1.76 -5.68
CA THR A 40 7.17 -3.19 -5.94
C THR A 40 8.55 -3.72 -6.28
N ARG A 41 8.97 -4.77 -5.59
CA ARG A 41 10.24 -5.45 -5.82
C ARG A 41 10.00 -6.92 -6.07
N ILE A 42 10.28 -7.35 -7.29
CA ILE A 42 10.31 -8.77 -7.64
C ILE A 42 11.65 -9.31 -7.16
N VAL A 43 11.59 -10.32 -6.29
CA VAL A 43 12.76 -10.98 -5.70
C VAL A 43 13.17 -12.16 -6.56
N ASP A 44 12.19 -12.94 -7.01
CA ASP A 44 12.41 -14.10 -7.86
C ASP A 44 11.66 -13.94 -9.18
N GLN A 45 12.40 -13.64 -10.25
CA GLN A 45 11.83 -13.43 -11.58
C GLN A 45 11.40 -14.73 -12.26
N ASP A 46 12.02 -15.85 -11.91
CA ASP A 46 11.76 -17.17 -12.50
C ASP A 46 10.41 -17.71 -11.98
N LEU A 47 10.24 -17.62 -10.65
CA LEU A 47 8.98 -17.98 -10.01
C LEU A 47 7.86 -16.99 -10.36
N TYR A 48 8.18 -15.71 -10.50
CA TYR A 48 7.26 -14.71 -11.02
C TYR A 48 6.81 -15.06 -12.44
N ALA A 49 7.75 -15.44 -13.32
CA ALA A 49 7.44 -15.74 -14.71
C ALA A 49 6.49 -16.95 -14.85
N THR A 50 6.65 -17.92 -13.95
CA THR A 50 5.81 -19.12 -13.90
C THR A 50 4.45 -18.84 -13.23
N ASN A 51 4.38 -17.87 -12.30
CA ASN A 51 3.20 -17.59 -11.50
C ASN A 51 2.65 -16.16 -11.68
N LYS A 52 2.82 -15.57 -12.87
CA LYS A 52 2.42 -14.17 -13.15
C LYS A 52 0.97 -13.89 -12.77
N GLN A 53 0.07 -14.87 -12.92
CA GLN A 53 -1.34 -14.73 -12.54
C GLN A 53 -1.52 -14.55 -11.03
N ALA A 54 -0.84 -15.37 -10.22
CA ALA A 54 -0.93 -15.28 -8.76
C ALA A 54 -0.35 -13.95 -8.27
N VAL A 55 0.85 -13.57 -8.75
CA VAL A 55 1.47 -12.30 -8.33
C VAL A 55 0.64 -11.09 -8.76
N ARG A 56 -0.02 -11.14 -9.93
CA ARG A 56 -0.96 -10.09 -10.35
C ARG A 56 -2.21 -10.04 -9.47
N ALA A 57 -2.72 -11.19 -9.05
CA ALA A 57 -3.85 -11.25 -8.12
C ALA A 57 -3.47 -10.63 -6.77
N ASP A 58 -2.32 -11.04 -6.21
CA ASP A 58 -1.78 -10.48 -4.96
C ASP A 58 -1.54 -8.96 -5.08
N GLN A 59 -1.00 -8.52 -6.21
CA GLN A 59 -0.77 -7.09 -6.46
C GLN A 59 -2.08 -6.29 -6.52
N ASN A 60 -3.12 -6.82 -7.18
CA ASN A 60 -4.43 -6.18 -7.23
C ASN A 60 -5.10 -6.14 -5.86
N GLU A 61 -5.00 -7.24 -5.09
CA GLU A 61 -5.54 -7.29 -3.73
C GLU A 61 -4.84 -6.28 -2.83
N PHE A 62 -3.50 -6.22 -2.89
CA PHE A 62 -2.71 -5.22 -2.19
C PHE A 62 -3.11 -3.79 -2.59
N GLN A 63 -3.29 -3.51 -3.88
CA GLN A 63 -3.76 -2.21 -4.36
C GLN A 63 -5.16 -1.87 -3.84
N ASN A 64 -6.10 -2.82 -3.82
CA ASN A 64 -7.42 -2.58 -3.25
C ASN A 64 -7.36 -2.23 -1.76
N ILE A 65 -6.51 -2.93 -0.99
CA ILE A 65 -6.30 -2.61 0.43
C ILE A 65 -5.71 -1.21 0.56
N VAL A 66 -4.69 -0.88 -0.24
CA VAL A 66 -4.08 0.46 -0.27
C VAL A 66 -5.14 1.53 -0.53
N TYR A 67 -5.96 1.39 -1.57
CA TYR A 67 -7.02 2.35 -1.88
C TYR A 67 -8.05 2.46 -0.76
N SER A 68 -8.46 1.35 -0.16
CA SER A 68 -9.40 1.36 0.97
C SER A 68 -8.83 2.09 2.19
N GLU A 69 -7.55 1.90 2.50
CA GLU A 69 -6.87 2.62 3.58
C GLU A 69 -6.67 4.10 3.25
N GLN A 70 -6.36 4.42 2.00
CA GLN A 70 -6.28 5.79 1.49
C GLN A 70 -7.61 6.52 1.64
N ASP A 71 -8.71 5.87 1.29
CA ASP A 71 -10.07 6.42 1.38
C ASP A 71 -10.45 6.67 2.85
N LYS A 72 -10.17 5.72 3.76
CA LYS A 72 -10.34 5.92 5.22
C LYS A 72 -9.46 7.05 5.77
N LEU A 73 -8.23 7.18 5.26
CA LEU A 73 -7.33 8.29 5.62
C LEU A 73 -7.88 9.63 5.13
N ALA A 74 -8.38 9.69 3.89
CA ALA A 74 -8.99 10.88 3.31
C ALA A 74 -10.27 11.29 4.07
N GLU A 75 -11.15 10.34 4.38
CA GLU A 75 -12.39 10.60 5.14
C GLU A 75 -12.09 11.17 6.53
N THR A 76 -11.00 10.72 7.17
CA THR A 76 -10.56 11.29 8.46
C THR A 76 -9.99 12.71 8.37
N LYS A 77 -9.54 13.17 7.20
CA LYS A 77 -9.15 14.59 7.01
C LYS A 77 -10.35 15.53 6.92
N GLU A 78 -11.45 15.07 6.35
CA GLU A 78 -12.64 15.91 6.12
C GLU A 78 -13.37 16.24 7.44
N THR A 79 -13.25 15.38 8.47
CA THR A 79 -13.91 15.59 9.75
C THR A 79 -13.18 16.50 10.74
N GLU A 80 -11.90 16.81 10.53
CA GLU A 80 -11.14 17.75 11.37
C GLU A 80 -11.17 19.21 10.86
N GLY A 81 -11.87 19.48 9.75
CA GLY A 81 -11.93 20.80 9.11
C GLY A 81 -13.06 21.73 9.56
N GLU A 82 -14.09 21.23 10.25
CA GLU A 82 -15.29 22.04 10.56
C GLU A 82 -15.48 22.22 12.07
N LYS A 83 -14.78 23.20 12.63
CA LYS A 83 -15.20 23.87 13.86
C LYS A 83 -14.63 25.29 13.90
N GLU A 84 -15.24 26.18 13.12
CA GLU A 84 -15.29 27.62 13.42
C GLU A 84 -16.54 27.95 14.22
#